data_AF-A0A7H4PJP6-F1
#
_entry.id   AF-A0A7H4PJP6-F1
#
_cell.length_a   1.000
_cell.length_b   1.000
_cell.length_c   1.000
_cell.angle_alpha   90.00
_cell.angle_beta   90.00
_cell.angle_gamma   90.00
#
_symmetry.space_group_name_H-M   'P 1'
#
loop_
_entity.id
_entity.type
_entity.pdbx_description
1 polymer ?
#
loop_
_entity_poly.entity_id
_entity_poly.type
_entity_poly.pdbx_seq_one_letter_code
_entity_poly.pdbx_strand_id
1 'polypeptide(L)'
;MDIDNGIRQLSTRFNMDLSVFPLDGPVPDVPAGEGNQSRVKLLTDLAYRENLTLRELAAIAAGSRGHRVLVGTAEDIADDFQHWLEEGGADGFNIMACSDAGTAFAVC
;
A
#
# COMPACT_ATOMS: atom_id res chain seq x y z
N MET A 1 -11.48 -10.56 4.59
CA MET A 1 -10.93 -9.20 4.68
C MET A 1 -12.06 -8.21 4.37
N ASP A 2 -12.23 -7.16 5.17
CA ASP A 2 -13.33 -6.20 5.00
C ASP A 2 -12.95 -5.16 3.93
N ILE A 3 -13.45 -5.38 2.71
CA ILE A 3 -13.16 -4.54 1.54
C ILE A 3 -13.81 -3.16 1.68
N ASP A 4 -14.97 -3.05 2.32
CA ASP A 4 -15.67 -1.77 2.50
C ASP A 4 -14.85 -0.85 3.41
N ASN A 5 -14.25 -1.40 4.46
CA ASN A 5 -13.29 -0.67 5.28
C ASN A 5 -12.02 -0.26 4.50
N GLY A 6 -11.53 -1.12 3.61
CA GLY A 6 -10.41 -0.81 2.71
C GLY A 6 -10.71 0.37 1.78
N ILE A 7 -11.87 0.35 1.14
CA ILE A 7 -12.36 1.42 0.26
C ILE A 7 -12.56 2.72 1.02
N ARG A 8 -13.13 2.68 2.24
CA ARG A 8 -13.29 3.88 3.09
C ARG A 8 -11.93 4.51 3.45
N GLN A 9 -10.95 3.69 3.80
CA GLN A 9 -9.60 4.16 4.10
C GLN A 9 -8.93 4.79 2.87
N LEU A 10 -9.00 4.14 1.71
CA LEU A 10 -8.46 4.67 0.47
C LEU A 10 -9.16 5.95 0.05
N SER A 11 -10.49 6.02 0.18
CA SER A 11 -11.27 7.21 -0.19
C SER A 11 -10.85 8.44 0.64
N THR A 12 -10.56 8.23 1.92
CA THR A 12 -10.05 9.28 2.81
C THR A 12 -8.64 9.72 2.42
N ARG A 13 -7.75 8.78 2.05
CA ARG A 13 -6.37 9.08 1.65
C ARG A 13 -6.29 9.80 0.31
N PHE A 14 -7.09 9.34 -0.65
CA PHE A 14 -7.16 9.84 -2.02
C PHE A 14 -7.99 11.13 -2.11
N ASN A 15 -8.65 11.50 -1.00
CA ASN A 15 -9.59 12.62 -0.92
C ASN A 15 -10.65 12.57 -2.03
N MET A 16 -11.10 11.36 -2.36
CA MET A 16 -12.00 11.03 -3.45
C MET A 16 -12.83 9.83 -3.04
N ASP A 17 -14.15 9.83 -3.28
CA ASP A 17 -14.97 8.65 -3.03
C ASP A 17 -14.63 7.55 -4.04
N LEU A 18 -14.02 6.46 -3.57
CA LEU A 18 -13.63 5.34 -4.42
C LEU A 18 -14.74 4.27 -4.55
N SER A 19 -15.82 4.37 -3.77
CA SER A 19 -16.92 3.40 -3.82
C SER A 19 -17.72 3.46 -5.13
N VAL A 20 -17.59 4.56 -5.87
CA VAL A 20 -18.24 4.76 -7.17
C VAL A 20 -17.50 4.10 -8.34
N PHE A 21 -16.26 3.64 -8.12
CA PHE A 21 -15.43 3.02 -9.15
C PHE A 21 -15.60 1.49 -9.15
N PRO A 22 -15.44 0.85 -10.32
CA PRO A 22 -15.52 -0.61 -10.41
C PRO A 22 -14.39 -1.26 -9.60
N LEU A 23 -14.74 -2.14 -8.65
CA LEU A 23 -13.78 -2.82 -7.79
C LEU A 23 -12.76 -3.67 -8.57
N ASP A 24 -13.21 -4.29 -9.66
CA ASP A 24 -12.35 -5.13 -10.52
C ASP A 24 -11.75 -4.33 -11.69
N GLY A 25 -11.84 -2.99 -11.62
CA GLY A 25 -11.19 -2.07 -12.55
C GLY A 25 -9.86 -1.53 -12.02
N PRO A 26 -9.13 -0.79 -12.86
CA PRO A 26 -7.86 -0.17 -12.46
C PRO A 26 -8.08 0.88 -11.36
N VAL A 27 -7.05 1.08 -10.54
CA VAL A 27 -7.03 2.16 -9.54
C VAL A 27 -7.06 3.51 -10.28
N PRO A 28 -8.00 4.42 -9.96
CA PRO A 28 -8.10 5.70 -10.64
C PRO A 28 -6.89 6.59 -10.34
N ASP A 29 -6.46 7.37 -11.33
CA ASP A 29 -5.43 8.38 -11.16
C ASP A 29 -5.89 9.46 -10.18
N VAL A 30 -5.03 9.76 -9.21
CA VAL A 30 -5.28 10.82 -8.23
C VAL A 30 -4.54 12.08 -8.65
N PRO A 31 -5.22 13.22 -8.83
CA PRO A 31 -4.53 14.47 -9.06
C PRO A 31 -3.67 14.84 -7.84
N ALA A 32 -2.47 15.34 -8.07
CA ALA A 32 -1.60 15.83 -7.01
C ALA A 32 -2.29 17.00 -6.29
N GLY A 33 -2.69 16.80 -5.03
CA GLY A 33 -3.36 17.77 -4.17
C GLY A 33 -2.58 18.05 -2.89
N GLU A 34 -3.05 18.96 -2.04
CA GLU A 34 -2.35 19.29 -0.78
C GLU A 34 -2.64 18.27 0.33
N GLY A 35 -1.58 17.68 0.90
CA GLY A 35 -1.65 16.71 2.01
C GLY A 35 -1.71 15.25 1.56
N ASN A 36 -1.04 14.35 2.31
CA ASN A 36 -0.94 12.89 2.07
C ASN A 36 -0.33 12.42 0.74
N GLN A 37 0.29 13.30 -0.04
CA GLN A 37 0.88 13.00 -1.35
C GLN A 37 1.88 11.83 -1.34
N SER A 38 2.73 11.73 -0.30
CA SER A 38 3.70 10.64 -0.21
C SER A 38 3.01 9.27 -0.12
N ARG A 39 1.97 9.13 0.70
CA ARG A 39 1.27 7.85 0.91
C ARG A 39 0.37 7.50 -0.27
N VAL A 40 -0.30 8.49 -0.87
CA VAL A 40 -1.11 8.29 -2.08
C VAL A 40 -0.20 7.85 -3.22
N LYS A 41 0.91 8.56 -3.45
CA LYS A 41 1.88 8.20 -4.50
C LYS A 41 2.42 6.78 -4.31
N LEU A 42 2.80 6.39 -3.09
CA LEU A 42 3.25 5.01 -2.82
C LEU A 42 2.19 3.96 -3.16
N LEU A 43 0.91 4.21 -2.84
CA LEU A 43 -0.17 3.27 -3.13
C LEU A 43 -0.50 3.23 -4.63
N THR A 44 -0.45 4.37 -5.32
CA THR A 44 -0.64 4.46 -6.76
C THR A 44 0.52 3.80 -7.52
N ASP A 45 1.77 4.05 -7.11
CA ASP A 45 2.96 3.42 -7.68
C ASP A 45 2.92 1.90 -7.48
N LEU A 46 2.50 1.43 -6.30
CA LEU A 46 2.29 0.00 -6.03
C LEU A 46 1.22 -0.59 -6.95
N ALA A 47 0.06 0.08 -7.05
CA ALA A 47 -1.02 -0.36 -7.91
C ALA A 47 -0.60 -0.44 -9.39
N TYR A 48 0.22 0.51 -9.84
CA TYR A 48 0.75 0.54 -11.19
C TYR A 48 1.79 -0.57 -11.42
N ARG A 49 2.76 -0.72 -10.51
CA ARG A 49 3.85 -1.71 -10.61
C ARG A 49 3.33 -3.14 -10.62
N GLU A 50 2.34 -3.44 -9.77
CA GLU A 50 1.77 -4.78 -9.61
C GLU A 50 0.47 -4.98 -10.44
N ASN A 51 0.05 -3.98 -11.21
CA ASN A 51 -1.19 -3.98 -12.01
C ASN A 51 -2.43 -4.38 -11.19
N LEU A 52 -2.59 -3.76 -10.02
CA LEU A 52 -3.66 -4.09 -9.07
C LEU A 52 -5.01 -3.51 -9.49
N THR A 53 -6.05 -4.29 -9.20
CA THR A 53 -7.44 -3.81 -9.16
C THR A 53 -7.70 -2.98 -7.91
N LEU A 54 -8.75 -2.16 -7.95
CA LEU A 54 -9.19 -1.39 -6.78
C LEU A 54 -9.53 -2.30 -5.58
N ARG A 55 -10.06 -3.51 -5.83
CA ARG A 55 -10.33 -4.53 -4.80
C ARG A 55 -9.06 -4.99 -4.10
N GLU A 56 -8.00 -5.26 -4.86
CA GLU A 56 -6.73 -5.74 -4.32
C GLU A 56 -6.03 -4.63 -3.52
N LEU A 57 -6.03 -3.39 -4.05
CA LEU A 57 -5.50 -2.26 -3.29
C LEU A 57 -6.31 -2.02 -2.00
N ALA A 58 -7.64 -2.15 -2.03
CA ALA A 58 -8.48 -2.04 -0.85
C ALA A 58 -8.22 -3.16 0.17
N ALA A 59 -7.97 -4.39 -0.29
CA ALA A 59 -7.55 -5.49 0.56
C ALA A 59 -6.22 -5.18 1.26
N ILE A 60 -5.22 -4.70 0.51
CA ILE A 60 -3.92 -4.27 1.09
C ILE A 60 -4.13 -3.15 2.11
N ALA A 61 -4.95 -2.14 1.80
CA ALA A 61 -5.24 -1.04 2.70
C ALA A 61 -5.98 -1.48 3.98
N ALA A 62 -6.86 -2.48 3.87
CA ALA A 62 -7.53 -3.09 5.02
C ALA A 62 -6.55 -3.90 5.89
N GLY A 63 -5.58 -4.58 5.26
CA GLY A 63 -4.56 -5.39 5.94
C GLY A 63 -3.42 -4.57 6.58
N SER A 64 -3.00 -3.46 5.95
CA SER A 64 -1.77 -2.76 6.35
C SER A 64 -1.87 -1.96 7.65
N ARG A 65 -3.09 -1.59 8.08
CA ARG A 65 -3.36 -0.75 9.27
C ARG A 65 -2.50 0.53 9.38
N GLY A 66 -1.95 1.03 8.27
CA GLY A 66 -1.08 2.22 8.25
C GLY A 66 0.43 1.93 8.23
N HIS A 67 0.83 0.67 8.30
CA HIS A 67 2.21 0.24 8.07
C HIS A 67 2.48 0.03 6.58
N ARG A 68 3.74 0.13 6.18
CA ARG A 68 4.17 -0.17 4.82
C ARG A 68 4.18 -1.68 4.62
N VAL A 69 3.40 -2.20 3.68
CA VAL A 69 3.38 -3.64 3.37
C VAL A 69 4.29 -3.89 2.18
N LEU A 70 5.27 -4.77 2.37
CA LEU A 70 6.13 -5.30 1.33
C LEU A 70 5.67 -6.70 0.98
N VAL A 71 5.42 -6.94 -0.30
CA VAL A 71 5.06 -8.24 -0.86
C VAL A 71 6.05 -8.51 -1.99
N GLY A 72 6.73 -9.65 -1.95
CA GLY A 72 7.73 -10.00 -2.95
C GLY A 72 8.51 -11.25 -2.55
N THR A 73 9.57 -11.53 -3.30
CA THR A 73 10.57 -12.53 -2.92
C THR A 73 11.40 -12.05 -1.72
N ALA A 74 12.17 -12.96 -1.12
CA ALA A 74 13.11 -12.58 -0.06
C ALA A 74 14.14 -11.54 -0.55
N GLU A 75 14.52 -11.59 -1.82
CA GLU A 75 15.44 -10.63 -2.46
C GLU A 75 14.79 -9.25 -2.60
N ASP A 76 13.55 -9.18 -3.12
CA ASP A 76 12.82 -7.91 -3.24
C ASP A 76 12.66 -7.19 -1.89
N ILE A 77 12.43 -7.96 -0.82
CA ILE A 77 12.29 -7.42 0.54
C ILE A 77 13.65 -6.94 1.08
N ALA A 78 14.72 -7.69 0.83
CA ALA A 78 16.06 -7.32 1.27
C ALA A 78 16.57 -6.05 0.55
N ASP A 79 16.35 -5.95 -0.75
CA ASP A 79 16.73 -4.78 -1.56
C ASP A 79 16.00 -3.52 -1.08
N ASP A 80 14.72 -3.65 -0.73
CA ASP A 80 13.95 -2.53 -0.17
C ASP A 80 14.49 -2.08 1.19
N PHE A 81 14.82 -3.01 2.09
CA PHE A 81 15.43 -2.67 3.38
C PHE A 81 16.80 -2.02 3.22
N GLN A 82 17.61 -2.52 2.30
CA GLN A 82 18.93 -1.97 2.02
C GLN A 82 18.82 -0.53 1.52
N HIS A 83 17.93 -0.26 0.57
CA HIS A 83 17.69 1.08 0.05
C HIS A 83 17.37 2.10 1.16
N TRP A 84 16.47 1.75 2.07
CA TRP A 84 16.07 2.64 3.18
C TRP A 84 17.19 2.87 4.21
N LEU A 85 18.04 1.87 4.44
CA LEU A 85 19.18 2.02 5.34
C LEU A 85 20.27 2.89 4.71
N GLU A 86 20.60 2.66 3.43
CA GLU A 86 21.65 3.40 2.71
C GLU A 86 21.30 4.87 2.48
N GLU A 87 20.02 5.17 2.26
CA GLU A 87 19.54 6.56 2.12
C GLU A 87 19.32 7.27 3.46
N GLY A 88 19.56 6.61 4.59
CA GLY A 88 19.32 7.16 5.92
C GLY A 88 17.82 7.39 6.21
N GLY A 89 16.95 6.70 5.49
CA GLY A 89 15.49 6.75 5.68
C GLY A 89 15.02 5.95 6.90
N ALA A 90 15.84 5.02 7.42
CA ALA A 90 15.59 4.27 8.63
C ALA A 90 16.89 3.78 9.30
N ASP A 91 16.93 3.75 10.63
CA ASP A 91 18.02 3.11 11.42
C ASP A 91 17.70 1.65 11.78
N GLY A 92 16.50 1.18 11.44
CA GLY A 92 15.99 -0.15 11.73
C GLY A 92 14.50 -0.27 11.44
N PHE A 93 13.97 -1.50 11.43
CA PHE A 93 12.59 -1.79 11.02
C PHE A 93 11.81 -2.53 12.11
N ASN A 94 10.58 -2.08 12.37
CA ASN A 94 9.62 -2.83 13.18
C ASN A 94 8.79 -3.72 12.26
N ILE A 95 9.03 -5.03 12.32
CA ILE A 95 8.37 -6.01 11.46
C ILE A 95 7.13 -6.56 12.15
N MET A 96 5.97 -6.40 11.53
CA MET A 96 4.72 -7.03 11.95
C MET A 96 4.41 -8.21 11.03
N ALA A 97 4.24 -9.39 11.62
CA ALA A 97 3.86 -10.60 10.90
C ALA A 97 2.39 -10.52 10.46
N CYS A 98 2.14 -10.63 9.16
CA CYS A 98 0.79 -10.85 8.64
C CYS A 98 0.41 -12.33 8.85
N SER A 99 -0.83 -12.61 9.26
CA SER A 99 -1.32 -13.98 9.48
C SER A 99 -1.70 -14.72 8.19
N ASP A 100 -1.73 -14.03 7.05
CA ASP A 100 -2.01 -14.62 5.76
C ASP A 100 -0.76 -15.31 5.21
N ALA A 101 -0.90 -16.53 4.68
CA ALA A 101 0.20 -17.46 4.36
C ALA A 101 1.14 -17.03 3.20
N GLY A 102 1.17 -15.75 2.84
CA GLY A 102 2.09 -15.17 1.87
C GLY A 102 3.12 -14.25 2.54
N THR A 103 4.31 -14.14 1.95
CA THR A 103 5.47 -13.38 2.43
C THR A 103 5.20 -11.86 2.42
N ALA A 104 4.31 -11.39 3.28
CA ALA A 104 3.95 -9.99 3.43
C ALA A 104 4.42 -9.48 4.79
N PHE A 105 5.32 -8.49 4.79
CA PHE A 105 5.81 -7.85 6.01
C PHE A 105 5.31 -6.42 6.09
N ALA A 106 4.78 -6.05 7.25
CA ALA A 106 4.46 -4.66 7.56
C ALA A 106 5.64 -4.02 8.30
N VAL A 107 6.09 -2.85 7.82
CA VAL A 107 7.17 -2.04 8.39
C VAL A 107 6.63 -0.68 8.82
N CYS A 108 6.92 -0.27 10.06
CA CYS A 108 6.62 1.07 10.60
C CYS A 108 7.52 2.15 10.02
#